data_AF-A0A401ZB50-F1
#
_entry.id   AF-A0A401ZB50-F1
#
_cell.length_a   1.000
_cell.length_b   1.000
_cell.length_c   1.000
_cell.angle_alpha   90.00
_cell.angle_beta   90.00
_cell.angle_gamma   90.00
#
_symmetry.space_group_name_H-M   'P 1'
#
loop_
_entity.id
_entity.type
_entity.pdbx_description
1 polymer ?
#
loop_
_entity_poly.entity_id
_entity_poly.type
_entity_poly.pdbx_seq_one_letter_code
_entity_poly.pdbx_strand_id
1 'polypeptide(L)'
;MCRIAYDKNDRRNIWGALTIMPMKEETIFRILRGEFEEHNITPDDIFTYEDRHEYTGYIASATIRPEHKIHLRGLVRDVFDYWCEQYPNVKINKLYAYASSDTGWELVSHFYFAPRYDIGDNAFELDLSRRNPNRLVSDFQSCLRKKTGKPVTR
;
A
#
# COMPACT_ATOMS: atom_id res chain seq x y z
N MET A 1 -1.15 -3.11 -8.67
CA MET A 1 -1.30 -1.66 -8.89
C MET A 1 0.06 -0.99 -8.85
N CYS A 2 0.42 -0.21 -9.88
CA CYS A 2 1.69 0.53 -9.92
C CYS A 2 1.43 2.01 -10.28
N ARG A 3 2.09 2.91 -9.58
CA ARG A 3 2.12 4.35 -9.87
C ARG A 3 3.55 4.84 -9.94
N ILE A 4 3.81 5.74 -10.88
CA ILE A 4 5.13 6.25 -11.19
C ILE A 4 5.06 7.78 -11.12
N ALA A 5 6.02 8.39 -10.43
CA ALA A 5 6.25 9.82 -10.42
C ALA A 5 7.37 10.11 -11.40
N TYR A 6 7.17 11.08 -12.28
CA TYR A 6 8.10 11.42 -13.34
C TYR A 6 8.01 12.92 -13.66
N ASP A 7 9.03 13.43 -14.35
CA ASP A 7 9.03 14.81 -14.83
C ASP A 7 7.96 15.02 -15.90
N LYS A 8 7.06 15.98 -15.68
CA LYS A 8 5.98 16.30 -16.62
C LYS A 8 6.51 16.73 -18.00
N ASN A 9 7.72 17.30 -18.04
CA ASN A 9 8.37 17.73 -19.28
C ASN A 9 9.20 16.61 -19.93
N ASP A 10 9.60 15.59 -19.15
CA ASP A 10 10.31 14.41 -19.64
C ASP A 10 9.85 13.14 -18.91
N ARG A 11 8.93 12.39 -19.54
CA ARG A 11 8.37 11.16 -18.96
C ARG A 11 9.39 10.04 -18.75
N ARG A 12 10.58 10.13 -19.35
CA ARG A 12 11.68 9.17 -19.15
C ARG A 12 12.44 9.46 -17.86
N ASN A 13 12.36 10.69 -17.35
CA ASN A 13 12.93 11.06 -16.08
C ASN A 13 12.02 10.62 -14.92
N ILE A 14 12.14 9.35 -14.54
CA ILE A 14 11.36 8.74 -13.45
C ILE A 14 11.97 9.13 -12.10
N TRP A 15 11.16 9.73 -11.24
CA TRP A 15 11.53 10.15 -9.88
C TRP A 15 11.23 9.10 -8.82
N GLY A 16 10.26 8.21 -9.06
CA GLY A 16 9.92 7.16 -8.11
C GLY A 16 8.74 6.30 -8.53
N ALA A 17 8.51 5.23 -7.79
CA ALA A 17 7.41 4.30 -8.03
C ALA A 17 6.84 3.73 -6.72
N LEU A 18 5.55 3.43 -6.74
CA LEU A 18 4.84 2.71 -5.69
C LEU A 18 4.09 1.54 -6.32
N THR A 19 4.41 0.33 -5.87
CA THR A 19 3.80 -0.93 -6.34
C THR A 19 3.12 -1.63 -5.18
N ILE A 20 1.83 -1.92 -5.35
CA ILE A 20 1.01 -2.67 -4.41
C ILE A 20 0.29 -3.81 -5.13
N MET A 21 0.43 -5.04 -4.66
CA MET A 21 -0.19 -6.23 -5.26
C MET A 21 -1.26 -6.80 -4.33
N PRO A 22 -2.51 -7.02 -4.80
CA PRO A 22 -3.47 -7.78 -4.02
C PRO A 22 -3.04 -9.26 -4.03
N MET A 23 -2.82 -9.84 -2.85
CA MET A 23 -2.25 -11.19 -2.73
C MET A 23 -2.88 -11.96 -1.57
N LYS A 24 -2.71 -13.29 -1.58
CA LYS A 24 -3.04 -14.15 -0.43
C LYS A 24 -2.22 -13.73 0.78
N GLU A 25 -2.88 -13.48 1.91
CA GLU A 25 -2.20 -13.06 3.14
C GLU A 25 -1.11 -14.05 3.58
N GLU A 26 -1.33 -15.35 3.36
CA GLU A 26 -0.33 -16.40 3.59
C GLU A 26 0.95 -16.19 2.76
N THR A 27 0.82 -15.92 1.45
CA THR A 27 1.98 -15.65 0.59
C THR A 27 2.72 -14.40 1.04
N ILE A 28 2.00 -13.34 1.43
CA ILE A 28 2.60 -12.12 1.98
C ILE A 28 3.42 -12.45 3.23
N PHE A 29 2.90 -13.25 4.15
CA PHE A 29 3.60 -13.58 5.39
C PHE A 29 4.87 -14.38 5.13
N ARG A 30 4.84 -15.32 4.18
CA ARG A 30 6.04 -16.05 3.75
C ARG A 30 7.10 -15.10 3.20
N ILE A 31 6.71 -14.09 2.42
CA ILE A 31 7.63 -13.05 1.94
C ILE A 31 8.22 -12.26 3.10
N LEU A 32 7.38 -11.76 4.00
CA LEU A 32 7.83 -10.94 5.13
C LEU A 32 8.72 -11.68 6.13
N ARG A 33 8.59 -13.01 6.23
CA ARG A 33 9.47 -13.89 7.01
C ARG A 33 10.80 -14.21 6.31
N GLY A 34 10.94 -13.87 5.03
CA GLY A 34 12.08 -14.28 4.22
C GLY A 34 12.05 -15.76 3.79
N GLU A 35 10.90 -16.44 3.92
CA GLU A 35 10.70 -17.83 3.48
C GLU A 35 10.39 -17.92 1.98
N PHE A 36 10.08 -16.79 1.35
CA PHE A 36 9.69 -16.70 -0.06
C PHE A 36 10.20 -15.39 -0.66
N GLU A 37 11.05 -15.47 -1.68
CA GLU A 37 11.57 -14.26 -2.33
C GLU A 37 10.57 -13.67 -3.33
N GLU A 38 10.58 -12.35 -3.50
CA GLU A 38 9.65 -11.66 -4.41
C GLU A 38 9.73 -12.14 -5.85
N HIS A 39 10.91 -12.56 -6.32
CA HIS A 39 11.09 -13.07 -7.69
C HIS A 39 10.38 -14.42 -7.93
N ASN A 40 9.97 -15.11 -6.86
CA ASN A 40 9.22 -16.36 -6.93
C ASN A 40 7.70 -16.15 -6.98
N ILE A 41 7.21 -14.91 -6.86
CA ILE A 41 5.78 -14.60 -6.94
C ILE A 41 5.26 -14.99 -8.32
N THR A 42 4.26 -15.88 -8.32
CA THR A 42 3.59 -16.33 -9.54
C THR A 42 2.27 -15.59 -9.76
N PRO A 43 1.68 -15.63 -10.96
CA PRO A 43 0.34 -15.08 -11.18
C PRO A 43 -0.72 -15.66 -10.25
N ASP A 44 -0.60 -16.92 -9.81
CA ASP A 44 -1.56 -17.58 -8.91
C ASP A 44 -1.49 -17.07 -7.45
N ASP A 45 -0.45 -16.31 -7.13
CA ASP A 45 -0.30 -15.61 -5.84
C ASP A 45 -0.96 -14.22 -5.84
N ILE A 46 -1.25 -13.68 -7.04
CA ILE A 46 -1.78 -12.34 -7.23
C ILE A 46 -3.26 -12.44 -7.58
N PHE A 47 -4.11 -11.79 -6.78
CA PHE A 47 -5.52 -11.77 -7.08
C PHE A 47 -5.86 -10.83 -8.23
N THR A 48 -6.81 -11.24 -9.05
CA THR A 48 -7.52 -10.31 -9.93
C THR A 48 -8.58 -9.58 -9.12
N TYR A 49 -8.77 -8.28 -9.36
CA TYR A 49 -9.84 -7.52 -8.73
C TYR A 49 -11.21 -7.96 -9.28
N GLU A 50 -12.06 -8.41 -8.39
CA GLU A 50 -13.43 -8.86 -8.62
C GLU A 50 -14.40 -7.93 -7.89
N ASP A 51 -15.63 -7.87 -8.40
CA ASP A 51 -16.66 -7.01 -7.83
C ASP A 51 -16.98 -7.42 -6.38
N ARG A 52 -17.06 -6.43 -5.48
CA ARG A 52 -17.44 -6.59 -4.06
C ARG A 52 -16.53 -7.49 -3.22
N HIS A 53 -15.33 -7.80 -3.71
CA HIS A 53 -14.35 -8.57 -2.96
C HIS A 53 -13.44 -7.68 -2.10
N GLU A 54 -12.89 -8.26 -1.05
CA GLU A 54 -11.99 -7.60 -0.09
C GLU A 54 -10.59 -8.17 -0.22
N TYR A 55 -9.60 -7.29 -0.32
CA TYR A 55 -8.21 -7.67 -0.61
C TYR A 55 -7.26 -7.16 0.46
N THR A 56 -6.30 -8.01 0.77
CA THR A 56 -5.05 -7.63 1.43
C THR A 56 -4.04 -7.25 0.35
N GLY A 57 -3.38 -6.10 0.52
CA GLY A 57 -2.33 -5.64 -0.38
C GLY A 57 -0.93 -5.85 0.19
N TYR A 58 0.02 -6.21 -0.66
CA TYR A 58 1.44 -6.22 -0.38
C TYR A 58 2.14 -5.07 -1.10
N ILE A 59 2.79 -4.18 -0.35
CA ILE A 59 3.63 -3.10 -0.88
C ILE A 59 5.01 -3.69 -1.21
N ALA A 60 5.17 -4.15 -2.45
CA ALA A 60 6.44 -4.71 -2.93
C ALA A 60 7.51 -3.65 -3.14
N SER A 61 7.13 -2.41 -3.46
CA SER A 61 8.11 -1.35 -3.65
C SER A 61 7.51 0.03 -3.38
N ALA A 62 8.24 0.85 -2.64
CA ALA A 62 7.99 2.27 -2.49
C ALA A 62 9.34 3.00 -2.58
N THR A 63 9.66 3.53 -3.76
CA THR A 63 10.96 4.14 -4.05
C THR A 63 10.79 5.55 -4.57
N ILE A 64 11.65 6.46 -4.14
CA ILE A 64 11.72 7.84 -4.62
C ILE A 64 13.18 8.28 -4.60
N ARG A 65 13.63 9.00 -5.63
CA ARG A 65 14.94 9.64 -5.64
C ARG A 65 15.03 10.66 -4.49
N PRO A 66 16.15 10.74 -3.75
CA PRO A 66 16.28 11.61 -2.58
C PRO A 66 15.92 13.08 -2.83
N GLU A 67 16.33 13.63 -3.97
CA GLU A 67 16.06 15.00 -4.40
C GLU A 67 14.58 15.26 -4.74
N HIS A 68 13.78 14.19 -4.89
CA HIS A 68 12.36 14.23 -5.25
C HIS A 68 11.45 13.70 -4.12
N LYS A 69 11.94 13.55 -2.88
CA LYS A 69 11.18 13.04 -1.72
C LYS A 69 9.81 13.70 -1.52
N ILE A 70 9.66 14.98 -1.88
CA ILE A 70 8.40 15.72 -1.79
C ILE A 70 7.26 15.09 -2.61
N HIS A 71 7.58 14.34 -3.67
CA HIS A 71 6.59 13.70 -4.55
C HIS A 71 6.04 12.38 -4.01
N LEU A 72 6.65 11.78 -2.99
CA LEU A 72 6.21 10.49 -2.46
C LEU A 72 4.81 10.56 -1.88
N ARG A 73 4.48 11.67 -1.19
CA ARG A 73 3.14 11.93 -0.69
C ARG A 73 2.11 11.97 -1.82
N GLY A 74 2.50 12.50 -2.98
CA GLY A 74 1.70 12.50 -4.21
C GLY A 74 1.46 11.08 -4.72
N LEU A 75 2.51 10.25 -4.80
CA LEU A 75 2.39 8.84 -5.22
C LEU A 75 1.39 8.05 -4.37
N VAL A 76 1.47 8.17 -3.05
CA VAL A 76 0.56 7.48 -2.13
C VAL A 76 -0.88 7.96 -2.34
N ARG A 77 -1.08 9.27 -2.46
CA ARG A 77 -2.38 9.86 -2.75
C ARG A 77 -2.94 9.35 -4.08
N ASP A 78 -2.15 9.36 -5.15
CA ASP A 78 -2.58 8.93 -6.48
C ASP A 78 -3.01 7.45 -6.51
N VAL A 79 -2.38 6.59 -5.70
CA VAL A 79 -2.82 5.20 -5.53
C VAL A 79 -4.16 5.12 -4.81
N PHE A 80 -4.31 5.86 -3.70
CA PHE A 80 -5.55 5.87 -2.91
C PHE A 80 -6.73 6.44 -3.70
N ASP A 81 -6.52 7.56 -4.39
CA ASP A 81 -7.52 8.20 -5.24
C ASP A 81 -7.94 7.26 -6.37
N TYR A 82 -6.97 6.60 -7.03
CA TYR A 82 -7.28 5.62 -8.06
C TYR A 82 -8.14 4.45 -7.56
N TRP A 83 -7.84 3.88 -6.38
CA TRP A 83 -8.70 2.85 -5.80
C TRP A 83 -10.08 3.37 -5.43
N CYS A 84 -10.18 4.63 -4.99
CA CYS A 84 -11.46 5.26 -4.71
C CYS A 84 -12.32 5.43 -5.95
N GLU A 85 -11.73 5.91 -7.04
CA GLU A 85 -12.43 6.30 -8.27
C GLU A 85 -12.68 5.13 -9.21
N GLN A 86 -11.66 4.32 -9.48
CA GLN A 86 -11.70 3.32 -10.56
C GLN A 86 -12.24 1.97 -10.11
N TYR A 87 -12.16 1.67 -8.81
CA TYR A 87 -12.67 0.42 -8.24
C TYR A 87 -13.62 0.69 -7.07
N PRO A 88 -14.79 1.31 -7.32
CA PRO A 88 -15.71 1.72 -6.27
C PRO A 88 -16.22 0.56 -5.41
N ASN A 89 -16.24 -0.66 -5.96
CA ASN A 89 -16.75 -1.84 -5.25
C ASN A 89 -15.66 -2.74 -4.66
N VAL A 90 -14.39 -2.49 -4.99
CA VAL A 90 -13.25 -3.21 -4.41
C VAL A 90 -12.90 -2.60 -3.06
N LYS A 91 -12.64 -3.47 -2.09
CA LYS A 91 -12.20 -3.07 -0.75
C LYS A 91 -10.77 -3.51 -0.52
N ILE A 92 -9.94 -2.61 -0.03
CA ILE A 92 -8.62 -2.94 0.51
C ILE A 92 -8.72 -2.79 2.02
N ASN A 93 -8.43 -3.85 2.77
CA ASN A 93 -8.59 -3.86 4.23
C ASN A 93 -7.27 -3.67 4.99
N LYS A 94 -6.19 -4.22 4.46
CA LYS A 94 -4.86 -4.16 5.04
C LYS A 94 -3.83 -3.97 3.95
N LEU A 95 -2.75 -3.26 4.29
CA LEU A 95 -1.54 -3.22 3.51
C LEU A 95 -0.38 -3.74 4.34
N TYR A 96 0.42 -4.64 3.78
CA TYR A 96 1.63 -5.13 4.38
C TYR A 96 2.86 -4.59 3.65
N ALA A 97 3.92 -4.30 4.40
CA ALA A 97 5.16 -3.78 3.86
C ALA A 97 6.37 -4.36 4.61
N TYR A 98 7.50 -4.40 3.90
CA TYR A 98 8.81 -4.68 4.49
C TYR A 98 9.67 -3.42 4.45
N ALA A 99 10.23 -3.00 5.57
CA ALA A 99 11.12 -1.84 5.63
C ALA A 99 12.60 -2.27 5.72
N SER A 100 13.31 -2.22 4.58
CA SER A 100 14.73 -2.63 4.48
C SER A 100 15.75 -1.49 4.68
N SER A 101 15.29 -0.25 4.84
CA SER A 101 16.15 0.94 4.94
C SER A 101 15.58 1.96 5.91
N ASP A 102 16.43 2.86 6.43
CA ASP A 102 16.00 3.94 7.32
C ASP A 102 14.88 4.79 6.70
N THR A 103 14.97 5.07 5.40
CA THR A 103 13.90 5.78 4.69
C THR A 103 12.61 4.94 4.66
N GLY A 104 12.69 3.63 4.46
CA GLY A 104 11.53 2.74 4.57
C GLY A 104 10.88 2.80 5.97
N TRP A 105 11.70 2.77 7.02
CA TRP A 105 11.28 2.89 8.41
C TRP A 105 10.59 4.23 8.71
N GLU A 106 11.16 5.33 8.21
CA GLU A 106 10.55 6.67 8.30
C GLU A 106 9.16 6.69 7.64
N LEU A 107 9.00 6.02 6.50
CA LEU A 107 7.73 6.00 5.77
C LEU A 107 6.65 5.20 6.48
N VAL A 108 6.95 3.95 6.86
CA VAL A 108 5.98 3.12 7.59
C VAL A 108 5.57 3.80 8.90
N SER A 109 6.50 4.48 9.57
CA SER A 109 6.23 5.28 10.76
C SER A 109 5.35 6.51 10.45
N HIS A 110 5.66 7.25 9.38
CA HIS A 110 4.90 8.44 8.97
C HIS A 110 3.44 8.11 8.64
N PHE A 111 3.18 6.92 8.08
CA PHE A 111 1.85 6.43 7.77
C PHE A 111 1.21 5.60 8.90
N TYR A 112 1.86 5.53 10.07
CA TYR A 112 1.40 4.78 11.25
C TYR A 112 1.07 3.32 10.94
N PHE A 113 1.93 2.64 10.18
CA PHE A 113 1.88 1.19 10.12
C PHE A 113 2.29 0.63 11.49
N ALA A 114 1.58 -0.40 11.95
CA ALA A 114 1.93 -1.14 13.13
C ALA A 114 3.01 -2.19 12.80
N PRO A 115 4.04 -2.36 13.63
CA PRO A 115 4.99 -3.45 13.45
C PRO A 115 4.33 -4.81 13.68
N ARG A 116 4.76 -5.83 12.93
CA ARG A 116 4.32 -7.22 13.03
C ARG A 116 5.51 -8.12 13.40
N TYR A 117 6.01 -7.94 14.63
CA TYR A 117 7.12 -8.72 15.18
C TYR A 117 6.83 -10.23 15.25
N ASP A 118 5.56 -10.62 15.23
CA ASP A 118 5.13 -12.02 15.12
C ASP A 118 5.38 -12.61 13.71
N ILE A 119 5.65 -11.77 12.71
CA ILE A 119 5.99 -12.16 11.33
C ILE A 119 7.49 -11.94 11.10
N GLY A 120 8.03 -10.77 11.43
CA GLY A 120 9.45 -10.48 11.26
C GLY A 120 9.82 -9.08 11.73
N ASP A 121 11.11 -8.85 11.96
CA ASP A 121 11.60 -7.60 12.58
C ASP A 121 11.33 -6.35 11.75
N ASN A 122 11.26 -6.51 10.42
CA ASN A 122 11.04 -5.44 9.44
C ASN A 122 9.64 -5.51 8.81
N ALA A 123 8.73 -6.29 9.37
CA ALA A 123 7.37 -6.48 8.86
C ALA A 123 6.40 -5.46 9.45
N PHE A 124 5.58 -4.84 8.61
CA PHE A 124 4.64 -3.78 8.99
C PHE A 124 3.26 -4.00 8.39
N GLU A 125 2.23 -3.58 9.12
CA GLU A 125 0.82 -3.65 8.72
C GLU A 125 0.15 -2.28 8.85
N LEU A 126 -0.56 -1.87 7.81
CA LEU A 126 -1.55 -0.80 7.87
C LEU A 126 -2.95 -1.40 7.82
N ASP A 127 -3.61 -1.47 8.96
CA ASP A 127 -5.02 -1.84 9.07
C ASP A 127 -5.91 -0.65 8.71
N LEU A 128 -6.57 -0.71 7.55
CA LEU A 128 -7.43 0.35 7.03
C LEU A 128 -8.81 0.38 7.71
N SER A 129 -9.14 -0.59 8.56
CA SER A 129 -10.35 -0.58 9.38
C SER A 129 -10.18 0.22 10.67
N ARG A 130 -8.93 0.39 11.15
CA ARG A 130 -8.61 1.11 12.39
C ARG A 130 -8.36 2.58 12.13
N ARG A 131 -8.69 3.44 13.10
CA ARG A 131 -8.42 4.87 12.99
C ARG A 131 -6.91 5.12 12.80
N ASN A 132 -6.56 5.84 11.74
CA ASN A 132 -5.18 6.27 11.48
C ASN A 132 -5.05 7.81 11.63
N PRO A 133 -4.05 8.33 12.36
CA PRO A 133 -3.84 9.77 12.51
C PRO A 133 -3.34 10.48 11.24
N ASN A 134 -2.70 9.75 10.32
CA ASN A 134 -2.23 10.31 9.06
C ASN A 134 -3.41 10.72 8.19
N ARG A 135 -3.46 12.01 7.82
CA ARG A 135 -4.57 12.58 7.04
C ARG A 135 -4.81 11.87 5.71
N LEU A 136 -3.77 11.47 5.00
CA LEU A 136 -3.95 10.75 3.72
C LEU A 136 -4.63 9.40 3.93
N VAL A 137 -4.19 8.67 4.95
CA VAL A 137 -4.79 7.37 5.28
C VAL A 137 -6.22 7.59 5.77
N SER A 138 -6.49 8.55 6.65
CA SER A 138 -7.85 8.80 7.16
C SER A 138 -8.83 9.24 6.07
N ASP A 139 -8.37 10.02 5.08
CA ASP A 139 -9.15 10.44 3.92
C ASP A 139 -9.50 9.21 3.06
N PHE A 140 -8.51 8.35 2.80
CA PHE A 140 -8.72 7.09 2.09
C PHE A 140 -9.67 6.14 2.83
N GLN A 141 -9.53 5.98 4.15
CA GLN A 141 -10.45 5.21 4.99
C GLN A 141 -11.88 5.75 4.92
N SER A 142 -12.04 7.08 4.82
CA SER A 142 -13.37 7.69 4.69
C SER A 142 -14.01 7.36 3.34
N CYS A 143 -13.23 7.32 2.27
CA CYS A 143 -13.67 6.80 0.99
C CYS A 143 -14.08 5.31 1.09
N LEU A 144 -13.25 4.46 1.70
CA LEU A 144 -13.58 3.04 1.90
C LEU A 144 -14.87 2.84 2.71
N ARG A 145 -15.08 3.63 3.77
CA ARG A 145 -16.31 3.60 4.58
C ARG A 145 -17.55 3.96 3.78
N LYS A 146 -17.49 5.01 2.94
CA LYS A 146 -18.60 5.39 2.04
C LYS A 146 -18.99 4.24 1.11
N LYS A 147 -18.02 3.44 0.64
CA LYS A 147 -18.28 2.24 -0.18
C LYS A 147 -18.99 1.11 0.59
N THR A 148 -18.87 1.05 1.91
CA THR A 148 -19.45 -0.03 2.74
C THR A 148 -20.90 0.21 3.18
N GLY A 149 -21.46 1.40 2.97
CA GLY A 149 -22.81 1.75 3.44
C GLY A 149 -22.99 1.76 4.96
N LYS A 150 -21.92 1.60 5.76
CA LYS A 150 -21.98 1.68 7.22
C LYS A 150 -21.92 3.15 7.68
N PRO A 151 -22.83 3.60 8.57
CA PRO A 151 -22.83 4.97 9.07
C PRO A 151 -21.58 5.23 9.93
N VAL A 152 -21.02 6.44 9.81
CA VAL A 152 -19.93 6.92 10.66
C VAL A 152 -20.50 7.14 12.07
N THR A 153 -20.29 6.19 12.98
CA THR A 153 -20.54 6.43 14.40
C THR A 153 -19.50 7.42 14.90
N ARG A 154 -19.98 8.62 15.24
CA ARG A 154 -19.23 9.70 15.89
C ARG A 154 -18.90 9.33 17.33
#